data_AF-A0A4U9VFK3-F1
#
_entry.id   AF-A0A4U9VFK3-F1
#
_cell.length_a   1.000
_cell.length_b   1.000
_cell.length_c   1.000
_cell.angle_alpha   90.00
_cell.angle_beta   90.00
_cell.angle_gamma   90.00
#
_symmetry.space_group_name_H-M   'P 1'
#
loop_
_entity.id
_entity.type
_entity.pdbx_description
1 polymer ?
#
loop_
_entity_poly.entity_id
_entity_poly.type
_entity_poly.pdbx_seq_one_letter_code
_entity_poly.pdbx_strand_id
1 'polypeptide(L)'
;MLAGHAVLPVKSSVTAPQDAPTDLQQSGKYTSGKRITELGSVAGKSADRLTGIGLPINGQPLQGHSGIKHMPDGTYWVLTDNGFGSKANSQDAMLYLNHYRIDFKEGTVTPLKTLFLHDPDKKVPFHIVNESTDKRYLTGSDFDPESFQFADDALWIGDEFGPYLIKADLNGKVLAVFDTQVDGQGSEIAG
;
A
#
# COMPACT_ATOMS: atom_id res chain seq x y z
N MET A 1 -2.35 -28.49 -13.74
CA MET A 1 -2.32 -27.57 -14.90
C MET A 1 -2.85 -26.22 -14.44
N LEU A 2 -2.19 -25.12 -14.77
CA LEU A 2 -2.69 -23.77 -14.50
C LEU A 2 -3.93 -23.50 -15.37
N ALA A 3 -5.05 -23.10 -14.77
CA ALA A 3 -6.33 -22.92 -15.48
C ALA A 3 -6.42 -21.62 -16.28
N GLY A 4 -5.64 -20.61 -15.89
CA GLY A 4 -5.58 -19.28 -16.51
C GLY A 4 -4.61 -18.39 -15.74
N HIS A 5 -4.24 -17.25 -16.32
CA HIS A 5 -3.42 -16.23 -15.65
C HIS A 5 -3.81 -14.86 -16.18
N ALA A 6 -3.41 -13.80 -15.48
CA ALA A 6 -3.50 -12.43 -15.98
C ALA A 6 -2.19 -11.70 -15.69
N VAL A 7 -1.87 -10.71 -16.52
CA VAL A 7 -0.62 -9.96 -16.43
C VAL A 7 -0.90 -8.49 -16.17
N LEU A 8 -0.41 -7.99 -15.03
CA LEU A 8 -0.29 -6.57 -14.78
C LEU A 8 1.08 -6.09 -15.28
N PRO A 9 1.18 -5.16 -16.24
CA PRO A 9 2.47 -4.70 -16.73
C PRO A 9 3.34 -4.11 -15.62
N VAL A 10 4.63 -4.39 -15.66
CA VAL A 10 5.61 -3.94 -14.64
C VAL A 10 5.75 -2.42 -14.52
N LYS A 11 5.35 -1.67 -15.56
CA LYS A 11 5.38 -0.19 -15.57
C LYS A 11 4.04 0.44 -15.23
N SER A 12 3.05 -0.34 -14.79
CA SER A 12 1.75 0.19 -14.41
C SER A 12 1.89 0.98 -13.11
N SER A 13 1.39 2.21 -13.10
CA SER A 13 1.35 3.07 -11.92
C SER A 13 -0.02 3.73 -11.77
N VAL A 14 -0.29 4.24 -10.58
CA VAL A 14 -1.46 5.06 -10.27
C VAL A 14 -1.02 6.45 -9.83
N THR A 15 -1.74 7.46 -10.28
CA THR A 15 -1.52 8.84 -9.84
C THR A 15 -2.00 9.00 -8.40
N ALA A 16 -1.19 9.62 -7.55
CA ALA A 16 -1.61 9.99 -6.21
C ALA A 16 -2.77 11.01 -6.27
N PRO A 17 -3.63 11.08 -5.26
CA PRO A 17 -4.66 12.11 -5.17
C PRO A 17 -4.07 13.52 -5.31
N GLN A 18 -4.83 14.44 -5.92
CA GLN A 18 -4.36 15.82 -6.13
C GLN A 18 -4.15 16.59 -4.82
N ASP A 19 -4.87 16.20 -3.76
CA ASP A 19 -4.74 16.76 -2.41
C ASP A 19 -3.67 16.04 -1.57
N ALA A 20 -2.96 15.06 -2.13
CA ALA A 20 -1.81 14.45 -1.48
C ALA A 20 -0.60 15.40 -1.54
N PRO A 21 0.26 15.42 -0.52
CA PRO A 21 1.50 16.19 -0.52
C PRO A 21 2.32 15.96 -1.79
N THR A 22 3.04 16.99 -2.25
CA THR A 22 3.88 16.89 -3.45
C THR A 22 4.93 15.79 -3.36
N ASP A 23 5.40 15.47 -2.15
CA ASP A 23 6.33 14.36 -1.93
C ASP A 23 5.72 12.99 -2.28
N LEU A 24 4.40 12.82 -2.26
CA LEU A 24 3.74 11.54 -2.60
C LEU A 24 3.39 11.40 -4.09
N GLN A 25 3.59 12.44 -4.89
CA GLN A 25 3.34 12.40 -6.34
C GLN A 25 4.38 11.56 -7.10
N GLN A 26 5.50 11.23 -6.45
CA GLN A 26 6.53 10.32 -6.92
C GLN A 26 6.91 9.36 -5.80
N SER A 27 7.13 8.09 -6.13
CA SER A 27 7.52 7.06 -5.17
C SER A 27 8.93 6.52 -5.43
N GLY A 28 9.62 6.09 -4.39
CA GLY A 28 10.90 5.42 -4.45
C GLY A 28 12.10 6.37 -4.34
N LYS A 29 11.90 7.58 -3.80
CA LYS A 29 12.97 8.58 -3.57
C LYS A 29 13.97 8.14 -2.51
N TYR A 30 13.58 7.23 -1.62
CA TYR A 30 14.37 6.89 -0.43
C TYR A 30 14.98 5.48 -0.49
N THR A 31 14.81 4.74 -1.59
CA THR A 31 15.26 3.33 -1.71
C THR A 31 16.78 3.14 -1.75
N SER A 32 17.55 4.22 -1.88
CA SER A 32 19.02 4.19 -1.87
C SER A 32 19.64 4.53 -0.50
N GLY A 33 18.81 4.71 0.54
CA GLY A 33 19.24 5.24 1.85
C GLY A 33 19.52 6.75 1.85
N LYS A 34 19.40 7.41 0.69
CA LYS A 34 19.43 8.86 0.52
C LYS A 34 18.28 9.28 -0.39
N ARG A 35 17.83 10.52 -0.23
CA ARG A 35 16.84 11.13 -1.12
C ARG A 35 17.43 11.30 -2.52
N ILE A 36 16.75 10.74 -3.52
CA ILE A 36 17.02 10.94 -4.95
C ILE A 36 15.73 11.41 -5.62
N THR A 37 15.78 12.47 -6.44
CA THR A 37 14.60 13.05 -7.09
C THR A 37 14.61 12.89 -8.61
N GLU A 38 15.75 12.52 -9.21
CA GLU A 38 15.84 12.26 -10.64
C GLU A 38 15.19 10.92 -10.98
N LEU A 39 14.09 10.95 -11.73
CA LEU A 39 13.33 9.76 -12.12
C LEU A 39 14.21 8.71 -12.80
N GLY A 40 14.06 7.45 -12.40
CA GLY A 40 14.73 6.33 -13.05
C GLY A 40 16.24 6.22 -12.79
N SER A 41 16.83 7.10 -11.99
CA SER A 41 18.29 7.18 -11.80
C SER A 41 18.86 6.09 -10.89
N VAL A 42 18.04 5.48 -10.03
CA VAL A 42 18.43 4.38 -9.14
C VAL A 42 17.89 3.08 -9.69
N ALA A 43 18.73 2.09 -9.95
CA ALA A 43 18.28 0.79 -10.40
C ALA A 43 17.43 0.09 -9.32
N GLY A 44 16.18 -0.24 -9.63
CA GLY A 44 15.30 -1.01 -8.77
C GLY A 44 15.78 -2.46 -8.66
N LYS A 45 15.76 -3.01 -7.45
CA LYS A 45 16.24 -4.36 -7.14
C LYS A 45 15.18 -5.19 -6.42
N SER A 46 15.23 -6.50 -6.60
CA SER A 46 14.47 -7.50 -5.85
C SER A 46 15.44 -8.59 -5.41
N ALA A 47 15.70 -8.70 -4.10
CA ALA A 47 16.76 -9.55 -3.54
C ALA A 47 18.09 -9.45 -4.33
N ASP A 48 18.61 -8.22 -4.44
CA ASP A 48 19.80 -7.81 -5.21
C ASP A 48 19.76 -8.00 -6.73
N ARG A 49 18.74 -8.66 -7.29
CA ARG A 49 18.56 -8.80 -8.73
C ARG A 49 17.97 -7.51 -9.33
N LEU A 50 18.57 -7.05 -10.43
CA LEU A 50 18.04 -5.92 -11.20
C LEU A 50 16.65 -6.24 -11.77
N THR A 51 15.71 -5.31 -11.57
CA THR A 51 14.33 -5.43 -12.07
C THR A 51 14.15 -4.91 -13.49
N GLY A 52 15.13 -4.15 -14.00
CA GLY A 52 15.01 -3.41 -15.26
C GLY A 52 14.17 -2.12 -15.15
N ILE A 53 13.70 -1.78 -13.95
CA ILE A 53 13.00 -0.53 -13.63
C ILE A 53 13.94 0.37 -12.85
N GLY A 54 13.90 1.67 -13.13
CA GLY A 54 14.57 2.69 -12.34
C GLY A 54 13.60 3.40 -11.40
N LEU A 55 14.09 3.78 -10.23
CA LEU A 55 13.43 4.60 -9.22
C LEU A 55 14.13 5.97 -9.11
N PRO A 56 13.44 7.02 -8.67
CA PRO A 56 12.00 7.11 -8.39
C PRO A 56 11.16 7.02 -9.67
N ILE A 57 9.85 6.82 -9.51
CA ILE A 57 8.87 6.87 -10.62
C ILE A 57 7.83 7.96 -10.38
N ASN A 58 7.13 8.35 -11.45
CA ASN A 58 5.93 9.18 -11.33
C ASN A 58 4.73 8.32 -10.87
N GLY A 59 4.00 8.81 -9.86
CA GLY A 59 2.91 8.09 -9.22
C GLY A 59 3.40 7.00 -8.27
N GLN A 60 2.50 6.06 -7.98
CA GLN A 60 2.71 4.90 -7.10
C GLN A 60 2.69 3.62 -7.95
N PRO A 61 3.61 2.66 -7.72
CA PRO A 61 3.70 1.43 -8.51
C PRO A 61 2.48 0.56 -8.24
N LEU A 62 1.81 0.01 -9.26
CA LEU A 62 0.68 -0.92 -9.04
C LEU A 62 1.12 -2.35 -8.69
N GLN A 63 2.42 -2.57 -8.46
CA GLN A 63 3.04 -3.84 -8.11
C GLN A 63 3.33 -3.89 -6.60
N GLY A 64 3.56 -5.08 -6.05
CA GLY A 64 3.77 -5.27 -4.61
C GLY A 64 2.43 -5.39 -3.90
N HIS A 65 2.02 -6.63 -3.62
CA HIS A 65 0.70 -6.93 -3.07
C HIS A 65 0.82 -7.90 -1.93
N SER A 66 0.07 -7.65 -0.88
CA SER A 66 0.06 -8.48 0.33
C SER A 66 -1.32 -9.08 0.62
N GLY A 67 -2.38 -8.66 -0.08
CA GLY A 67 -3.72 -9.21 0.09
C GLY A 67 -4.56 -9.19 -1.19
N ILE A 68 -5.45 -10.17 -1.32
CA ILE A 68 -6.44 -10.24 -2.42
C ILE A 68 -7.79 -10.75 -1.92
N LYS A 69 -8.87 -10.18 -2.46
CA LYS A 69 -10.25 -10.62 -2.20
C LYS A 69 -11.04 -10.70 -3.49
N HIS A 70 -11.58 -11.88 -3.78
CA HIS A 70 -12.57 -12.07 -4.85
C HIS A 70 -13.96 -11.68 -4.36
N MET A 71 -14.69 -10.93 -5.18
CA MET A 71 -16.03 -10.42 -4.88
C MET A 71 -17.11 -11.25 -5.59
N PRO A 72 -18.36 -11.28 -5.07
CA PRO A 72 -19.45 -12.05 -5.68
C PRO A 72 -19.77 -11.65 -7.14
N ASP A 73 -19.44 -10.43 -7.54
CA ASP A 73 -19.64 -9.91 -8.90
C ASP A 73 -18.49 -10.27 -9.87
N GLY A 74 -17.52 -11.08 -9.44
CA GLY A 74 -16.38 -11.51 -10.25
C GLY A 74 -15.19 -10.53 -10.25
N THR A 75 -15.27 -9.42 -9.50
CA THR A 75 -14.17 -8.46 -9.38
C THR A 75 -13.23 -8.81 -8.23
N TYR A 76 -12.08 -8.12 -8.17
CA TYR A 76 -11.04 -8.38 -7.18
C TYR A 76 -10.60 -7.09 -6.53
N TRP A 77 -10.45 -7.12 -5.21
CA TRP A 77 -9.69 -6.10 -4.48
C TRP A 77 -8.29 -6.63 -4.18
N VAL A 78 -7.29 -5.76 -4.31
CA VAL A 78 -5.88 -6.08 -4.06
C VAL A 78 -5.28 -4.98 -3.18
N LEU A 79 -4.65 -5.37 -2.09
CA LEU A 79 -3.99 -4.50 -1.11
C LEU A 79 -2.51 -4.35 -1.49
N THR A 80 -1.99 -3.12 -1.43
CA THR A 80 -0.55 -2.87 -1.55
C THR A 80 0.19 -3.32 -0.30
N ASP A 81 1.38 -3.85 -0.50
CA ASP A 81 2.42 -4.02 0.54
C ASP A 81 2.98 -2.62 0.95
N ASN A 82 3.84 -2.54 1.96
CA ASN A 82 4.59 -1.35 2.36
C ASN A 82 5.43 -0.73 1.22
N GLY A 83 5.64 -1.45 0.12
CA GLY A 83 6.12 -0.92 -1.15
C GLY A 83 7.60 -1.13 -1.43
N PHE A 84 8.52 -0.78 -0.52
CA PHE A 84 9.97 -0.87 -0.74
C PHE A 84 10.74 -1.68 0.31
N GLY A 85 10.04 -2.61 0.97
CA GLY A 85 10.61 -3.72 1.75
C GLY A 85 11.09 -3.36 3.15
N SER A 86 11.00 -2.08 3.55
CA SER A 86 11.22 -1.68 4.94
C SER A 86 10.63 -0.30 5.21
N LYS A 87 10.28 -0.06 6.48
CA LYS A 87 9.86 1.25 6.99
C LYS A 87 10.78 2.39 6.56
N ALA A 88 12.10 2.18 6.54
CA ALA A 88 13.08 3.23 6.24
C ALA A 88 13.14 3.66 4.77
N ASN A 89 12.58 2.87 3.86
CA ASN A 89 12.59 3.13 2.41
C ASN A 89 11.23 3.56 1.85
N SER A 90 10.17 3.41 2.65
CA SER A 90 8.77 3.47 2.20
C SER A 90 8.04 4.77 2.55
N GLN A 91 8.77 5.86 2.84
CA GLN A 91 8.16 7.13 3.26
C GLN A 91 7.30 7.75 2.16
N ASP A 92 7.55 7.44 0.89
CA ASP A 92 6.78 7.92 -0.25
C ASP A 92 6.03 6.81 -1.01
N ALA A 93 5.91 5.62 -0.41
CA ALA A 93 5.07 4.53 -0.88
C ALA A 93 3.69 4.64 -0.21
N MET A 94 2.70 5.18 -0.91
CA MET A 94 1.34 5.33 -0.35
C MET A 94 0.68 3.97 -0.15
N LEU A 95 -0.08 3.82 0.94
CA LEU A 95 -0.90 2.63 1.17
C LEU A 95 -2.28 2.79 0.55
N TYR A 96 -2.71 1.79 -0.20
CA TYR A 96 -3.97 1.81 -0.94
C TYR A 96 -4.47 0.40 -1.28
N LEU A 97 -5.73 0.32 -1.70
CA LEU A 97 -6.31 -0.86 -2.32
C LEU A 97 -6.74 -0.52 -3.75
N ASN A 98 -6.53 -1.46 -4.67
CA ASN A 98 -7.07 -1.39 -6.03
C ASN A 98 -8.20 -2.38 -6.22
N HIS A 99 -9.23 -1.93 -6.93
CA HIS A 99 -10.32 -2.73 -7.43
C HIS A 99 -10.09 -3.02 -8.91
N TYR A 100 -10.12 -4.29 -9.28
CA TYR A 100 -9.85 -4.76 -10.62
C TYR A 100 -10.98 -5.66 -11.13
N ARG A 101 -11.16 -5.63 -12.45
CA ARG A 101 -11.68 -6.80 -13.18
C ARG A 101 -10.49 -7.57 -13.71
N ILE A 102 -10.39 -8.85 -13.35
CA ILE A 102 -9.33 -9.74 -13.81
C ILE A 102 -9.95 -10.79 -14.73
N ASP A 103 -9.52 -10.79 -15.99
CA ASP A 103 -9.91 -11.80 -16.96
C ASP A 103 -8.77 -12.82 -17.10
N PHE A 104 -8.91 -13.97 -16.45
CA PHE A 104 -7.91 -15.04 -16.49
C PHE A 104 -7.88 -15.83 -17.79
N LYS A 105 -8.91 -15.68 -18.64
CA LYS A 105 -8.97 -16.31 -19.95
C LYS A 105 -8.20 -15.47 -20.97
N GLU A 106 -8.45 -14.17 -20.98
CA GLU A 106 -7.82 -13.23 -21.90
C GLU A 106 -6.49 -12.67 -21.38
N GLY A 107 -6.15 -12.92 -20.12
CA GLY A 107 -4.86 -12.52 -19.57
C GLY A 107 -4.79 -11.08 -19.05
N THR A 108 -5.93 -10.43 -18.83
CA THR A 108 -5.98 -8.97 -18.63
C THR A 108 -6.38 -8.56 -17.23
N VAL A 109 -5.85 -7.41 -16.80
CA VAL A 109 -6.19 -6.74 -15.54
C VAL A 109 -6.69 -5.35 -15.88
N THR A 110 -7.97 -5.07 -15.59
CA THR A 110 -8.60 -3.77 -15.85
C THR A 110 -8.84 -3.03 -14.53
N PRO A 111 -8.21 -1.87 -14.30
CA PRO A 111 -8.45 -1.06 -13.09
C PRO A 111 -9.88 -0.49 -13.10
N LEU A 112 -10.52 -0.53 -11.93
CA LEU A 112 -11.87 0.01 -11.70
C LEU A 112 -11.83 1.19 -10.73
N LYS A 113 -11.09 1.04 -9.62
CA LYS A 113 -10.97 2.06 -8.56
C LYS A 113 -9.66 1.89 -7.81
N THR A 114 -9.12 2.99 -7.32
CA THR A 114 -8.07 3.00 -6.29
C THR A 114 -8.59 3.73 -5.06
N LEU A 115 -8.34 3.18 -3.89
CA LEU A 115 -8.71 3.72 -2.59
C LEU A 115 -7.42 3.92 -1.78
N PHE A 116 -7.07 5.17 -1.47
CA PHE A 116 -5.88 5.48 -0.67
C PHE A 116 -6.24 5.57 0.82
N LEU A 117 -5.41 4.98 1.68
CA LEU A 117 -5.62 5.04 3.11
C LEU A 117 -5.17 6.39 3.69
N HIS A 118 -5.98 6.94 4.58
CA HIS A 118 -5.74 8.26 5.14
C HIS A 118 -6.38 8.44 6.53
N ASP A 119 -5.79 9.28 7.38
CA ASP A 119 -6.19 9.43 8.78
C ASP A 119 -6.47 10.89 9.21
N PRO A 120 -7.42 11.62 8.57
CA PRO A 120 -7.68 13.03 8.85
C PRO A 120 -8.19 13.28 10.28
N ASP A 121 -8.76 12.26 10.93
CA ASP A 121 -9.33 12.37 12.27
C ASP A 121 -8.35 11.93 13.37
N LYS A 122 -7.07 11.69 13.02
CA LYS A 122 -5.98 11.33 13.94
C LYS A 122 -6.30 10.10 14.80
N LYS A 123 -6.76 9.03 14.16
CA LYS A 123 -7.07 7.73 14.78
C LYS A 123 -5.85 6.83 14.93
N VAL A 124 -4.80 7.06 14.14
CA VAL A 124 -3.51 6.37 14.33
C VAL A 124 -2.85 6.94 15.59
N PRO A 125 -2.50 6.11 16.59
CA PRO A 125 -2.07 6.58 17.92
C PRO A 125 -0.61 7.00 17.99
N PHE A 126 0.15 6.89 16.90
CA PHE A 126 1.57 7.22 16.81
C PHE A 126 1.85 8.21 15.68
N HIS A 127 3.06 8.78 15.67
CA HIS A 127 3.49 9.72 14.64
C HIS A 127 3.62 9.03 13.27
N ILE A 128 2.95 9.57 12.26
CA ILE A 128 3.00 9.09 10.87
C ILE A 128 3.83 10.04 9.99
N VAL A 129 4.24 9.60 8.80
CA VAL A 129 5.03 10.42 7.86
C VAL A 129 4.35 11.75 7.54
N ASN A 130 3.04 11.73 7.28
CA ASN A 130 2.27 12.90 6.85
C ASN A 130 1.52 13.58 8.01
N GLU A 131 2.07 13.55 9.23
CA GLU A 131 1.46 14.05 10.48
C GLU A 131 0.94 15.49 10.36
N SER A 132 1.67 16.34 9.63
CA SER A 132 1.41 17.78 9.50
C SER A 132 0.54 18.16 8.31
N THR A 133 -0.11 17.19 7.65
CA THR A 133 -0.96 17.42 6.47
C THR A 133 -2.43 17.25 6.84
N ASP A 134 -3.34 17.85 6.08
CA ASP A 134 -4.78 17.79 6.39
C ASP A 134 -5.35 16.38 6.26
N LYS A 135 -5.01 15.69 5.16
CA LYS A 135 -5.54 14.35 4.86
C LYS A 135 -4.82 13.23 5.59
N ARG A 136 -3.54 13.42 5.94
CA ARG A 136 -2.74 12.40 6.64
C ARG A 136 -2.73 11.06 5.90
N TYR A 137 -2.39 11.10 4.61
CA TYR A 137 -2.23 9.89 3.81
C TYR A 137 -1.19 8.97 4.42
N LEU A 138 -1.51 7.68 4.50
CA LEU A 138 -0.64 6.67 5.10
C LEU A 138 0.36 6.13 4.07
N THR A 139 1.55 5.78 4.55
CA THR A 139 2.62 5.22 3.73
C THR A 139 3.16 3.93 4.32
N GLY A 140 3.95 3.19 3.54
CA GLY A 140 4.59 1.96 4.01
C GLY A 140 5.64 2.19 5.11
N SER A 141 5.90 3.43 5.52
CA SER A 141 6.63 3.71 6.77
C SER A 141 5.73 3.69 8.01
N ASP A 142 4.43 3.90 7.83
CA ASP A 142 3.45 3.98 8.92
C ASP A 142 2.94 2.57 9.29
N PHE A 143 2.65 1.75 8.28
CA PHE A 143 2.10 0.41 8.40
C PHE A 143 2.70 -0.52 7.34
N ASP A 144 2.70 -1.82 7.65
CA ASP A 144 3.03 -2.94 6.77
C ASP A 144 1.82 -3.87 6.64
N PRO A 145 0.84 -3.51 5.81
CA PRO A 145 -0.43 -4.21 5.77
C PRO A 145 -0.27 -5.55 5.05
N GLU A 146 -0.66 -6.65 5.69
CA GLU A 146 -0.44 -8.03 5.21
C GLU A 146 -1.73 -8.80 4.89
N SER A 147 -2.88 -8.21 5.20
CA SER A 147 -4.18 -8.83 4.87
C SER A 147 -5.30 -7.81 4.95
N PHE A 148 -6.44 -8.12 4.31
CA PHE A 148 -7.65 -7.34 4.52
C PHE A 148 -8.92 -8.18 4.37
N GLN A 149 -10.02 -7.69 4.93
CA GLN A 149 -11.38 -8.18 4.70
C GLN A 149 -12.37 -7.01 4.67
N PHE A 150 -13.48 -7.19 3.93
CA PHE A 150 -14.66 -6.35 4.08
C PHE A 150 -15.62 -7.03 5.05
N ALA A 151 -15.99 -6.34 6.14
CA ALA A 151 -16.94 -6.82 7.13
C ALA A 151 -17.60 -5.64 7.85
N ASP A 152 -18.88 -5.77 8.18
CA ASP A 152 -19.66 -4.76 8.90
C ASP A 152 -19.55 -3.35 8.28
N ASP A 153 -19.74 -3.28 6.95
CA ASP A 153 -19.64 -2.06 6.13
C ASP A 153 -18.30 -1.31 6.27
N ALA A 154 -17.24 -2.01 6.67
CA ALA A 154 -15.91 -1.48 6.85
C ALA A 154 -14.85 -2.32 6.14
N LEU A 155 -13.71 -1.68 5.89
CA LEU A 155 -12.47 -2.32 5.48
C LEU A 155 -11.65 -2.60 6.74
N TRP A 156 -11.30 -3.86 6.97
CA TRP A 156 -10.42 -4.31 8.04
C TRP A 156 -9.10 -4.74 7.46
N ILE A 157 -7.98 -4.28 8.03
CA ILE A 157 -6.63 -4.54 7.54
C ILE A 157 -5.80 -5.08 8.70
N GLY A 158 -5.15 -6.22 8.50
CA GLY A 158 -4.14 -6.75 9.41
C GLY A 158 -2.77 -6.24 9.00
N ASP A 159 -1.95 -5.88 9.99
CA ASP A 159 -0.64 -5.25 9.83
C ASP A 159 0.47 -6.08 10.48
N GLU A 160 1.69 -6.05 9.93
CA GLU A 160 2.86 -6.76 10.46
C GLU A 160 3.72 -5.91 11.43
N PHE A 161 3.75 -4.59 11.28
CA PHE A 161 4.64 -3.72 12.07
C PHE A 161 4.29 -3.61 13.56
N GLY A 162 3.06 -3.90 13.98
CA GLY A 162 2.74 -3.83 15.41
C GLY A 162 1.57 -4.69 15.86
N PRO A 163 1.56 -5.97 15.47
CA PRO A 163 0.44 -6.51 14.72
C PRO A 163 -0.86 -5.74 15.00
N TYR A 164 -1.14 -4.70 14.20
CA TYR A 164 -2.31 -3.86 14.40
C TYR A 164 -3.49 -4.43 13.61
N LEU A 165 -4.70 -4.21 14.11
CA LEU A 165 -5.92 -4.33 13.33
C LEU A 165 -6.44 -2.92 13.03
N ILE A 166 -6.49 -2.56 11.75
CA ILE A 166 -6.92 -1.24 11.30
C ILE A 166 -8.33 -1.35 10.74
N LYS A 167 -9.24 -0.50 11.23
CA LYS A 167 -10.58 -0.32 10.68
C LYS A 167 -10.62 0.95 9.85
N ALA A 168 -11.02 0.86 8.59
CA ALA A 168 -11.25 2.00 7.70
C ALA A 168 -12.66 1.95 7.10
N ASP A 169 -13.15 3.10 6.64
CA ASP A 169 -14.36 3.14 5.81
C ASP A 169 -14.07 2.68 4.37
N LEU A 170 -15.12 2.55 3.55
CA LEU A 170 -15.02 2.11 2.15
C LEU A 170 -14.43 3.18 1.20
N ASN A 171 -13.95 4.30 1.74
CA ASN A 171 -13.18 5.34 1.05
C ASN A 171 -11.74 5.45 1.56
N GLY A 172 -11.33 4.63 2.53
CA GLY A 172 -9.96 4.58 3.05
C GLY A 172 -9.69 5.44 4.26
N LYS A 173 -10.71 6.10 4.81
CA LYS A 173 -10.56 6.87 6.05
C LYS A 173 -10.41 5.92 7.23
N VAL A 174 -9.31 6.03 7.98
CA VAL A 174 -9.15 5.28 9.23
C VAL A 174 -10.22 5.71 10.24
N LEU A 175 -10.89 4.71 10.81
CA LEU A 175 -11.91 4.85 11.85
C LEU A 175 -11.36 4.48 13.22
N ALA A 176 -10.48 3.47 13.28
CA ALA A 176 -9.82 3.01 14.50
C ALA A 176 -8.58 2.17 14.18
N VAL A 177 -7.64 2.11 15.12
CA VAL A 177 -6.50 1.18 15.13
C VAL A 177 -6.54 0.45 16.48
N PHE A 178 -6.40 -0.86 16.44
CA PHE A 178 -6.39 -1.72 17.61
C PHE A 178 -5.05 -2.44 17.69
N ASP A 179 -4.45 -2.46 18.88
CA ASP A 179 -3.32 -3.36 19.16
C ASP A 179 -3.84 -4.79 19.16
N THR A 180 -3.17 -5.71 18.47
CA THR A 180 -3.45 -7.13 18.68
C THR A 180 -2.56 -7.66 19.80
N GLN A 181 -3.15 -8.50 20.65
CA GLN A 181 -2.46 -9.13 21.77
C GLN A 181 -2.38 -10.64 21.50
N VAL A 182 -1.22 -11.22 21.77
CA VAL A 182 -1.09 -12.68 21.89
C VAL A 182 -1.13 -13.00 23.38
N ASP A 183 -2.06 -13.86 23.81
CA ASP A 183 -2.24 -14.28 25.21
C ASP A 183 -2.46 -13.14 26.23
N GLY A 184 -3.08 -12.03 25.82
CA GLY A 184 -3.41 -10.90 26.69
C GLY A 184 -2.20 -10.03 27.08
N GLN A 185 -1.03 -10.28 26.49
CA GLN A 185 0.13 -9.39 26.58
C GLN A 185 0.20 -8.57 25.29
N GLY A 186 0.35 -7.26 25.43
CA GLY A 186 0.61 -6.38 24.29
C GLY A 186 1.84 -6.83 23.53
N SER A 187 1.80 -6.83 22.20
CA SER A 187 2.99 -7.04 21.40
C SER A 187 4.03 -5.98 21.78
N GLU A 188 5.13 -6.40 22.40
CA GLU A 188 6.24 -5.50 22.70
C GLU A 188 6.80 -4.95 21.38
N ILE A 189 6.57 -3.66 21.18
CA ILE A 189 7.16 -2.86 20.11
C ILE A 189 8.68 -2.82 20.31
N ALA A 190 9.40 -3.66 19.57
CA ALA A 190 10.82 -3.46 19.33
C ALA A 190 10.97 -2.24 18.41
N GLY A 191 11.42 -1.13 18.99
CA GLY A 191 11.66 0.14 18.30
C GLY A 191 12.84 0.14 17.34
#